data_AF-A0AAD4QR21-F1
#
_entry.id   AF-A0AAD4QR21-F1
#
_cell.length_a   1.000
_cell.length_b   1.000
_cell.length_c   1.000
_cell.angle_alpha   90.00
_cell.angle_beta   90.00
_cell.angle_gamma   90.00
#
_symmetry.space_group_name_H-M   'P 1'
#
loop_
_entity.id
_entity.type
_entity.pdbx_description
1 polymer ?
#
loop_
_entity_poly.entity_id
_entity_poly.type
_entity_poly.pdbx_seq_one_letter_code
_entity_poly.pdbx_strand_id
1 'polypeptide(L)'
;MFYLRFSDGKPVVPTDKWDWAALKLKIAKHGVRNSLLLAPMPTASTAQILGNNESIEPYTSNVYSRRVLSGDFQIVNPHLLKDLIEINLWNDDIKNQLIADNGSIQNVQSIPRHIRELYKTVWEIPQKHILEMAADRGAFIDQSQSLNLHIAAPNYAKCSSMHFHAWKLGLKTGIYYLRTRPAVEAVQFTVNKLTLRDEQTAQKENPVVSPRRSLTNSQKYNQNQVDEDEGCLMCSG
;
A
#
# COMPACT_ATOMS: atom_id res chain seq x y z
N MET A 1 0.93 -6.01 -38.14
CA MET A 1 -0.47 -5.73 -37.73
C MET A 1 -0.46 -5.53 -36.22
N PHE A 2 -0.52 -4.29 -35.74
CA PHE A 2 -0.51 -3.97 -34.30
C PHE A 2 -1.89 -4.31 -33.70
N TYR A 3 -2.09 -5.56 -33.32
CA TYR A 3 -3.24 -5.89 -32.47
C TYR A 3 -2.78 -5.78 -31.02
N LEU A 4 -3.30 -4.77 -30.33
CA LEU A 4 -3.34 -4.77 -28.88
C LEU A 4 -4.23 -5.96 -28.49
N ARG A 5 -3.63 -7.03 -27.98
CA ARG A 5 -4.36 -8.22 -27.53
C ARG A 5 -4.09 -8.39 -26.05
N PHE A 6 -5.14 -8.66 -25.28
CA PHE A 6 -4.99 -9.27 -23.97
C PHE A 6 -4.47 -10.71 -24.14
N SER A 7 -3.89 -11.30 -23.10
CA SER A 7 -3.47 -12.72 -23.13
C SER A 7 -4.60 -13.70 -23.39
N ASP A 8 -5.84 -13.32 -23.08
CA ASP A 8 -7.02 -14.14 -23.38
C ASP A 8 -7.38 -14.17 -24.88
N GLY A 9 -6.57 -13.52 -25.72
CA GLY A 9 -6.73 -13.46 -27.16
C GLY A 9 -7.78 -12.47 -27.62
N LYS A 10 -8.48 -11.78 -26.71
CA LYS A 10 -9.47 -10.78 -27.08
C LYS A 10 -8.80 -9.51 -27.59
N PRO A 11 -9.33 -8.91 -28.66
CA PRO A 11 -8.87 -7.62 -29.12
C PRO A 11 -9.17 -6.57 -28.05
N VAL A 12 -8.15 -5.80 -27.66
CA VAL A 12 -8.36 -4.62 -26.83
C VAL A 12 -9.08 -3.59 -27.69
N VAL A 13 -10.22 -3.09 -27.21
CA VAL A 13 -10.93 -1.97 -27.84
C VAL A 13 -10.50 -0.70 -27.11
N PRO A 14 -9.75 0.20 -27.76
CA PRO A 14 -9.40 1.48 -27.15
C PRO A 14 -10.65 2.33 -26.91
N THR A 15 -10.55 3.29 -25.98
CA THR A 15 -11.59 4.31 -25.81
C THR A 15 -11.68 5.22 -27.04
N ASP A 16 -12.78 5.95 -27.14
CA ASP A 16 -13.10 6.89 -28.23
C ASP A 16 -12.31 8.22 -28.16
N LYS A 17 -11.45 8.40 -27.15
CA LYS A 17 -10.65 9.61 -26.94
C LYS A 17 -9.74 9.95 -28.13
N TRP A 18 -9.27 8.96 -28.88
CA TRP A 18 -8.35 9.14 -30.01
C TRP A 18 -8.77 8.34 -31.24
N ASP A 19 -8.59 8.91 -32.43
CA ASP A 19 -8.86 8.23 -33.70
C ASP A 19 -7.71 7.27 -34.09
N TRP A 20 -7.82 6.04 -33.59
CA TRP A 20 -6.89 4.96 -33.91
C TRP A 20 -6.95 4.52 -35.37
N ALA A 21 -8.08 4.71 -36.07
CA ALA A 21 -8.21 4.33 -37.47
C ALA A 21 -7.39 5.27 -38.36
N ALA A 22 -7.50 6.57 -38.16
CA ALA A 22 -6.69 7.56 -38.86
C ALA A 22 -5.19 7.35 -38.58
N LEU A 23 -4.80 7.05 -37.34
CA LEU A 23 -3.40 6.76 -37.00
C LEU A 23 -2.87 5.52 -37.74
N LYS A 24 -3.64 4.43 -37.80
CA LYS A 24 -3.27 3.22 -38.54
C LYS A 24 -3.04 3.51 -40.03
N LEU A 25 -3.88 4.35 -40.65
CA LEU A 25 -3.71 4.75 -42.04
C LEU A 25 -2.42 5.55 -42.26
N LYS A 26 -2.08 6.47 -41.34
CA LYS A 26 -0.82 7.22 -41.38
C LYS A 26 0.40 6.30 -41.25
N ILE A 27 0.36 5.35 -40.31
CA ILE A 27 1.43 4.36 -40.13
C ILE A 27 1.60 3.49 -41.38
N ALA A 28 0.50 3.06 -42.01
CA ALA A 28 0.57 2.27 -43.23
C ALA A 28 1.22 3.04 -44.40
N LYS A 29 0.96 4.36 -44.51
CA LYS A 29 1.52 5.20 -45.57
C LYS A 29 2.98 5.60 -45.33
N HIS A 30 3.34 5.94 -44.09
CA HIS A 30 4.62 6.57 -43.77
C HIS A 30 5.58 5.67 -42.98
N GLY A 31 5.10 4.54 -42.46
CA GLY A 31 5.82 3.73 -41.51
C GLY A 31 5.96 4.38 -40.13
N VAL A 32 6.82 3.78 -39.31
CA VAL A 32 7.27 4.33 -38.02
C VAL A 32 8.80 4.30 -37.99
N ARG A 33 9.41 5.28 -37.31
CA ARG A 33 10.87 5.35 -37.20
C ARG A 33 11.43 4.35 -36.18
N ASN A 34 10.70 4.13 -35.09
CA ASN A 34 11.10 3.30 -33.96
C ASN A 34 10.31 2.00 -33.96
N SER A 35 10.97 0.88 -33.64
CA SER A 35 10.32 -0.42 -33.50
C SER A 35 9.51 -0.55 -32.22
N LEU A 36 9.95 0.12 -31.14
CA LEU A 36 9.35 0.13 -29.80
C LEU A 36 9.46 1.55 -29.21
N LEU A 37 8.52 1.93 -28.34
CA LEU A 37 8.34 3.30 -27.83
C LEU A 37 8.11 3.37 -26.33
N LEU A 38 7.34 2.46 -25.73
CA LEU A 38 6.84 2.61 -24.36
C LEU A 38 7.34 1.49 -23.44
N ALA A 39 8.01 1.89 -22.37
CA ALA A 39 8.48 1.00 -21.30
C ALA A 39 8.52 1.75 -19.96
N PRO A 40 7.45 1.75 -19.14
CA PRO A 40 7.48 2.37 -17.82
C PRO A 40 8.55 1.74 -16.93
N MET A 41 9.60 2.53 -16.67
CA MET A 41 10.76 2.13 -15.86
C MET A 41 10.60 2.58 -14.40
N PRO A 42 11.45 2.09 -13.47
CA PRO A 42 11.59 2.70 -12.15
C PRO A 42 12.15 4.11 -12.29
N THR A 43 11.56 5.07 -11.60
CA THR A 43 11.94 6.50 -11.71
C THR A 43 12.47 7.05 -10.39
N ALA A 44 13.00 6.22 -9.49
CA ALA A 44 13.40 6.59 -8.13
C ALA A 44 14.11 7.95 -8.03
N SER A 45 15.26 8.11 -8.71
CA SER A 45 16.05 9.35 -8.64
C SER A 45 15.36 10.54 -9.30
N THR A 46 14.76 10.36 -10.48
CA THR A 46 14.15 11.47 -11.23
C THR A 46 12.83 11.93 -10.61
N ALA A 47 12.02 11.00 -10.10
CA ALA A 47 10.81 11.32 -9.34
C ALA A 47 11.16 12.05 -8.05
N GLN A 48 12.23 11.64 -7.35
CA GLN A 48 12.70 12.36 -6.17
C GLN A 48 13.16 13.79 -6.49
N ILE A 49 13.88 13.99 -7.60
CA ILE A 49 14.28 15.34 -8.06
C ILE A 49 13.06 16.21 -8.36
N LEU A 50 12.03 15.64 -8.98
CA LEU A 50 10.82 16.35 -9.38
C LEU A 50 9.76 16.44 -8.25
N GLY A 51 9.97 15.77 -7.13
CA GLY A 51 9.00 15.71 -6.03
C GLY A 51 7.75 14.86 -6.33
N ASN A 52 7.85 13.89 -7.23
CA ASN A 52 6.76 12.99 -7.61
C ASN A 52 6.87 11.62 -6.91
N ASN A 53 5.77 10.85 -6.92
CA ASN A 53 5.84 9.43 -6.56
C ASN A 53 6.55 8.61 -7.65
N GLU A 54 7.07 7.45 -7.27
CA GLU A 54 7.79 6.59 -8.21
C GLU A 54 6.87 5.91 -9.24
N SER A 55 7.22 6.09 -10.52
CA SER A 55 6.66 5.35 -11.66
C SER A 55 5.14 5.20 -11.60
N ILE A 56 4.64 3.98 -11.76
CA ILE A 56 3.23 3.60 -11.76
C ILE A 56 2.76 3.11 -10.38
N GLU A 57 3.52 3.36 -9.32
CA GLU A 57 3.28 2.78 -8.01
C GLU A 57 2.29 3.62 -7.18
N PRO A 58 1.49 2.97 -6.31
CA PRO A 58 0.83 3.67 -5.22
C PRO A 58 1.85 4.22 -4.21
N TYR A 59 1.43 5.17 -3.37
CA TYR A 59 2.27 5.64 -2.28
C TYR A 59 2.56 4.50 -1.28
N THR A 60 3.85 4.27 -1.00
CA THR A 60 4.29 3.20 -0.10
C THR A 60 3.98 3.49 1.37
N SER A 61 3.92 4.76 1.71
CA SER A 61 3.62 5.35 3.03
C SER A 61 3.11 6.77 2.80
N ASN A 62 2.38 7.39 3.73
CA ASN A 62 2.14 8.85 3.71
C ASN A 62 3.15 9.63 4.57
N VAL A 63 4.16 8.96 5.14
CA VAL A 63 5.28 9.58 5.85
C VAL A 63 6.58 8.96 5.36
N TYR A 64 7.52 9.81 4.97
CA TYR A 64 8.84 9.41 4.47
C TYR A 64 9.93 10.01 5.35
N SER A 65 11.01 9.27 5.58
CA SER A 65 12.22 9.84 6.16
C SER A 65 13.14 10.33 5.05
N ARG A 66 13.53 11.60 5.11
CA ARG A 66 14.52 12.20 4.22
C ARG A 66 15.77 12.54 5.02
N ARG A 67 16.86 11.84 4.69
CA ARG A 67 18.19 12.12 5.25
C ARG A 67 18.81 13.31 4.55
N VAL A 68 19.23 14.31 5.32
CA VAL A 68 20.05 15.45 4.89
C VAL A 68 21.30 15.52 5.76
N LEU A 69 22.27 16.35 5.39
CA LEU A 69 23.53 16.50 6.15
C LEU A 69 23.30 16.89 7.62
N SER A 70 22.19 17.56 7.92
CA SER A 70 21.81 18.02 9.27
C SER A 70 20.97 17.02 10.06
N GLY A 71 20.65 15.84 9.52
CA GLY A 71 19.88 14.80 10.21
C GLY A 71 18.79 14.16 9.36
N ASP A 72 17.97 13.32 9.99
CA ASP A 72 16.81 12.65 9.38
C ASP A 72 15.54 13.44 9.67
N PHE A 73 14.83 13.87 8.61
CA PHE A 73 13.59 14.61 8.72
C PHE A 73 12.42 13.79 8.22
N GLN A 74 11.34 13.75 8.99
CA GLN A 74 10.10 13.13 8.54
C GLN A 74 9.27 14.11 7.71
N ILE A 75 8.92 13.68 6.50
CA ILE A 75 8.14 14.44 5.53
C ILE A 75 6.82 13.71 5.32
N VAL A 76 5.72 14.41 5.55
CA VAL A 76 4.37 13.92 5.27
C VAL A 76 4.08 14.08 3.78
N ASN A 77 3.28 13.17 3.21
CA ASN A 77 2.77 13.30 1.85
C ASN A 77 2.18 14.71 1.67
N PRO A 78 2.74 15.54 0.76
CA PRO A 78 2.36 16.95 0.65
C PRO A 78 0.89 17.11 0.24
N HIS A 79 0.33 16.14 -0.50
CA HIS A 79 -1.07 16.15 -0.87
C HIS A 79 -1.96 15.91 0.35
N LEU A 80 -1.67 14.88 1.15
CA LEU A 80 -2.42 14.59 2.38
C LEU A 80 -2.35 15.76 3.36
N LEU A 81 -1.15 16.34 3.54
CA LEU A 81 -0.96 17.48 4.42
C LEU A 81 -1.84 18.65 4.00
N LYS A 82 -1.87 18.96 2.71
CA LYS A 82 -2.70 20.04 2.16
C LYS A 82 -4.18 19.78 2.44
N ASP A 83 -4.68 18.59 2.11
CA ASP A 83 -6.09 18.23 2.31
C ASP A 83 -6.48 18.30 3.79
N LEU A 84 -5.62 17.85 4.71
CA LEU A 84 -5.87 17.91 6.15
C LEU A 84 -5.88 19.34 6.71
N ILE A 85 -5.05 20.24 6.16
CA ILE A 85 -5.06 21.66 6.50
C ILE A 85 -6.36 22.31 6.01
N GLU A 86 -6.79 22.02 4.79
CA GLU A 86 -8.02 22.59 4.21
C GLU A 86 -9.28 22.25 5.01
N ILE A 87 -9.33 21.05 5.61
CA ILE A 87 -10.43 20.63 6.48
C ILE A 87 -10.18 20.93 7.97
N ASN A 88 -9.14 21.69 8.31
CA ASN A 88 -8.76 22.07 9.68
C ASN A 88 -8.56 20.87 10.63
N LEU A 89 -8.06 19.74 10.12
CA LEU A 89 -7.73 18.57 10.93
C LEU A 89 -6.23 18.42 11.20
N TRP A 90 -5.37 19.19 10.54
CA TRP A 90 -3.93 19.07 10.75
C TRP A 90 -3.51 19.63 12.12
N ASN A 91 -3.04 18.75 13.01
CA ASN A 91 -2.49 19.07 14.33
C ASN A 91 -1.39 18.06 14.73
N ASP A 92 -0.72 18.31 15.85
CA ASP A 92 0.38 17.47 16.33
C ASP A 92 -0.08 16.04 16.68
N ASP A 93 -1.33 15.85 17.13
CA ASP A 93 -1.86 14.53 17.44
C ASP A 93 -2.04 13.68 16.19
N ILE A 94 -2.59 14.26 15.12
CA ILE A 94 -2.71 13.61 13.81
C ILE A 94 -1.34 13.29 13.23
N LYS A 95 -0.37 14.20 13.36
CA LYS A 95 1.01 13.96 12.94
C LYS A 95 1.62 12.80 13.71
N ASN A 96 1.50 12.77 15.03
CA ASN A 96 2.04 11.71 15.88
C ASN A 96 1.37 10.36 15.60
N GLN A 97 0.05 10.36 15.40
CA GLN A 97 -0.69 9.16 15.05
C GLN A 97 -0.29 8.62 13.68
N LEU A 98 -0.11 9.50 12.70
CA LEU A 98 0.35 9.13 11.35
C LEU A 98 1.74 8.48 11.40
N ILE A 99 2.64 8.96 12.26
CA ILE A 99 3.97 8.37 12.46
C ILE A 99 3.84 7.01 13.15
N ALA A 100 3.02 6.91 14.19
CA ALA A 100 2.77 5.67 14.92
C ALA A 100 2.15 4.57 14.04
N ASP A 101 1.29 4.96 13.09
CA ASP A 101 0.66 4.06 12.11
C ASP A 101 1.50 3.87 10.83
N ASN A 102 2.79 4.25 10.85
CA ASN A 102 3.72 4.11 9.73
C ASN A 102 3.20 4.70 8.40
N GLY A 103 2.57 5.88 8.50
CA GLY A 103 2.01 6.61 7.38
C GLY A 103 0.64 6.12 6.91
N SER A 104 0.00 5.20 7.62
CA SER A 104 -1.41 4.87 7.38
C SER A 104 -2.32 5.87 8.08
N ILE A 105 -3.45 6.23 7.44
CA ILE A 105 -4.52 7.02 8.07
C ILE A 105 -5.80 6.23 8.31
N GLN A 106 -5.79 4.91 8.07
CA GLN A 106 -7.03 4.12 8.11
C GLN A 106 -7.65 4.06 9.51
N ASN A 107 -6.81 4.07 10.54
CA ASN A 107 -7.22 3.99 11.96
C ASN A 107 -7.66 5.34 12.55
N VAL A 108 -7.42 6.44 11.84
CA VAL A 108 -7.69 7.79 12.32
C VAL A 108 -9.15 8.15 12.03
N GLN A 109 -10.03 7.87 13.00
CA GLN A 109 -11.49 8.01 12.81
C GLN A 109 -11.95 9.46 12.57
N SER A 110 -11.18 10.45 13.04
CA SER A 110 -11.45 11.88 12.80
C SER A 110 -11.33 12.25 11.32
N ILE A 111 -10.55 11.50 10.53
CA ILE A 111 -10.38 11.77 9.10
C ILE A 111 -11.57 11.20 8.30
N PRO A 112 -12.24 12.02 7.46
CA PRO A 112 -13.34 11.59 6.62
C PRO A 112 -13.00 10.36 5.76
N ARG A 113 -13.98 9.49 5.55
CA ARG A 113 -13.80 8.22 4.82
C ARG A 113 -13.24 8.43 3.41
N HIS A 114 -13.69 9.44 2.67
CA HIS A 114 -13.23 9.69 1.31
C HIS A 114 -11.72 10.03 1.24
N ILE A 115 -11.19 10.75 2.25
CA ILE A 115 -9.75 11.02 2.37
C ILE A 115 -9.01 9.74 2.73
N ARG A 116 -9.52 8.95 3.68
CA ARG A 116 -8.94 7.64 4.02
C ARG A 116 -8.89 6.70 2.82
N GLU A 117 -9.91 6.69 1.98
CA GLU A 117 -9.93 5.90 0.74
C GLU A 117 -8.94 6.40 -0.31
N LEU A 118 -8.75 7.73 -0.43
CA LEU A 118 -7.81 8.34 -1.37
C LEU A 118 -6.35 8.08 -1.00
N TYR A 119 -6.01 8.18 0.28
CA TYR A 119 -4.62 8.04 0.77
C TYR A 119 -4.29 6.65 1.29
N LYS A 120 -4.94 5.62 0.74
CA LYS A 120 -4.53 4.23 0.99
C LYS A 120 -3.09 4.02 0.58
N THR A 121 -2.31 3.42 1.48
CA THR A 121 -0.95 3.00 1.15
C THR A 121 -0.97 1.74 0.30
N VAL A 122 0.15 1.42 -0.36
CA VAL A 122 0.28 0.19 -1.17
C VAL A 122 -0.03 -1.09 -0.39
N TRP A 123 0.10 -1.08 0.94
CA TRP A 123 -0.16 -2.20 1.84
C TRP A 123 -1.65 -2.39 2.12
N GLU A 124 -2.45 -1.37 1.90
CA GLU A 124 -3.90 -1.34 2.10
C GLU A 124 -4.67 -1.57 0.79
N ILE A 125 -3.97 -1.51 -0.34
CA ILE A 125 -4.54 -1.74 -1.67
C ILE A 125 -4.42 -3.23 -2.02
N PRO A 126 -5.53 -3.90 -2.41
CA PRO A 126 -5.47 -5.25 -2.92
C PRO A 126 -4.55 -5.35 -4.14
N GLN A 127 -3.50 -6.17 -4.06
CA GLN A 127 -2.53 -6.33 -5.15
C GLN A 127 -3.15 -6.87 -6.45
N LYS A 128 -4.30 -7.54 -6.34
CA LYS A 128 -5.12 -7.92 -7.49
C LYS A 128 -5.48 -6.72 -8.37
N HIS A 129 -5.90 -5.61 -7.77
CA HIS A 129 -6.23 -4.39 -8.53
C HIS A 129 -5.01 -3.77 -9.19
N ILE A 130 -3.84 -3.85 -8.54
CA ILE A 130 -2.58 -3.40 -9.14
C ILE A 130 -2.27 -4.21 -10.41
N LEU A 131 -2.45 -5.53 -10.36
CA LEU A 131 -2.26 -6.42 -11.50
C LEU A 131 -3.28 -6.15 -12.63
N GLU A 132 -4.55 -5.94 -12.29
CA GLU A 132 -5.61 -5.60 -13.25
C GLU A 132 -5.31 -4.27 -13.95
N MET A 133 -4.97 -3.22 -13.20
CA MET A 133 -4.57 -1.92 -13.78
C MET A 133 -3.27 -2.00 -14.58
N ALA A 134 -2.36 -2.90 -14.21
CA ALA A 134 -1.15 -3.15 -15.00
C ALA A 134 -1.49 -3.84 -16.33
N ALA A 135 -2.48 -4.72 -16.35
CA ALA A 135 -2.95 -5.40 -17.57
C ALA A 135 -3.67 -4.41 -18.50
N ASP A 136 -4.55 -3.57 -17.94
CA ASP A 136 -5.28 -2.53 -18.68
C ASP A 136 -4.34 -1.58 -19.40
N ARG A 137 -3.32 -1.05 -18.72
CA ARG A 137 -2.31 -0.19 -19.36
C ARG A 137 -1.36 -0.99 -20.26
N GLY A 138 -1.08 -2.24 -19.91
CA GLY A 138 -0.20 -3.15 -20.64
C GLY A 138 -0.63 -3.37 -22.09
N ALA A 139 -1.94 -3.28 -22.36
CA ALA A 139 -2.50 -3.29 -23.70
C ALA A 139 -1.92 -2.19 -24.61
N PHE A 140 -1.47 -1.07 -24.06
CA PHE A 140 -0.92 0.08 -24.80
C PHE A 140 0.61 0.20 -24.67
N ILE A 141 1.28 -0.80 -24.09
CA ILE A 141 2.74 -0.83 -23.89
C ILE A 141 3.36 -1.89 -24.82
N ASP A 142 4.21 -1.43 -25.74
CA ASP A 142 4.86 -2.30 -26.72
C ASP A 142 6.02 -3.12 -26.13
N GLN A 143 6.69 -2.63 -25.08
CA GLN A 143 7.66 -3.37 -24.28
C GLN A 143 7.01 -3.99 -23.04
N SER A 144 7.44 -3.64 -21.83
CA SER A 144 6.85 -4.09 -20.56
C SER A 144 6.89 -2.94 -19.55
N GLN A 145 6.61 -3.23 -18.28
CA GLN A 145 6.60 -2.29 -17.17
C GLN A 145 7.26 -2.89 -15.93
N SER A 146 7.99 -2.08 -15.17
CA SER A 146 8.58 -2.49 -13.89
C SER A 146 7.53 -2.51 -12.79
N LEU A 147 6.91 -3.66 -12.57
CA LEU A 147 5.78 -3.82 -11.63
C LEU A 147 6.22 -4.41 -10.29
N ASN A 148 6.32 -3.58 -9.26
CA ASN A 148 6.54 -4.05 -7.89
C ASN A 148 5.23 -4.50 -7.25
N LEU A 149 5.28 -5.61 -6.50
CA LEU A 149 4.15 -6.14 -5.74
C LEU A 149 4.47 -6.17 -4.26
N HIS A 150 3.47 -5.88 -3.45
CA HIS A 150 3.63 -5.65 -2.01
C HIS A 150 2.75 -6.65 -1.24
N ILE A 151 3.37 -7.55 -0.48
CA ILE A 151 2.66 -8.49 0.39
C ILE A 151 3.25 -8.39 1.78
N ALA A 152 2.49 -7.82 2.73
CA ALA A 152 2.94 -7.65 4.11
C ALA A 152 3.38 -8.99 4.73
N ALA A 153 2.47 -9.97 4.79
CA ALA A 153 2.75 -11.33 5.27
C ALA A 153 2.70 -12.32 4.10
N PRO A 154 3.83 -12.57 3.42
CA PRO A 154 3.90 -13.50 2.30
C PRO A 154 3.73 -14.93 2.78
N ASN A 155 3.06 -15.75 1.96
CA ASN A 155 3.03 -17.19 2.12
C ASN A 155 2.95 -17.85 0.73
N TYR A 156 3.23 -19.14 0.66
CA TYR A 156 3.29 -19.86 -0.62
C TYR A 156 1.99 -19.71 -1.43
N ALA A 157 0.82 -19.86 -0.79
CA ALA A 157 -0.47 -19.76 -1.45
C ALA A 157 -0.72 -18.36 -2.04
N LYS A 158 -0.40 -17.29 -1.29
CA LYS A 158 -0.53 -15.90 -1.74
C LYS A 158 0.41 -15.60 -2.91
N CYS A 159 1.69 -15.95 -2.80
CA CYS A 159 2.67 -15.70 -3.86
C CYS A 159 2.33 -16.49 -5.13
N SER A 160 1.98 -17.78 -4.98
CA SER A 160 1.60 -18.64 -6.10
C SER A 160 0.34 -18.11 -6.81
N SER A 161 -0.73 -17.82 -6.06
CA SER A 161 -1.97 -17.27 -6.64
C SER A 161 -1.74 -15.94 -7.36
N MET A 162 -0.89 -15.06 -6.81
CA MET A 162 -0.54 -13.78 -7.42
C MET A 162 0.23 -13.96 -8.74
N HIS A 163 1.22 -14.85 -8.79
CA HIS A 163 1.95 -15.15 -10.03
C HIS A 163 1.05 -15.75 -11.11
N PHE A 164 0.23 -16.73 -10.76
CA PHE A 164 -0.72 -17.32 -11.71
C PHE A 164 -1.76 -16.31 -12.17
N HIS A 165 -2.17 -15.37 -11.31
CA HIS A 165 -3.08 -14.31 -11.71
C HIS A 165 -2.44 -13.34 -12.70
N ALA A 166 -1.21 -12.88 -12.43
CA ALA A 166 -0.43 -12.04 -13.34
C ALA A 166 -0.23 -12.70 -14.71
N TRP A 167 0.09 -14.00 -14.72
CA TRP A 167 0.23 -14.79 -15.94
C TRP A 167 -1.08 -14.91 -16.72
N LYS A 168 -2.19 -15.23 -16.04
CA LYS A 168 -3.53 -15.31 -16.67
C LYS A 168 -3.94 -13.97 -17.30
N LEU A 169 -3.62 -12.85 -16.65
CA LEU A 169 -3.85 -11.50 -17.17
C LEU A 169 -2.94 -11.11 -18.33
N GLY A 170 -1.88 -11.88 -18.61
CA GLY A 170 -1.02 -11.64 -19.78
C GLY A 170 0.07 -10.63 -19.58
N LEU A 171 0.41 -10.35 -18.32
CA LEU A 171 1.49 -9.44 -18.03
C LEU A 171 2.81 -10.03 -18.54
N LYS A 172 3.51 -9.26 -19.37
CA LYS A 172 4.86 -9.59 -19.85
C LYS A 172 5.87 -9.65 -18.71
N THR A 173 5.75 -8.72 -17.75
CA THR A 173 6.44 -8.75 -16.46
C THR A 173 5.40 -8.96 -15.37
N GLY A 174 5.33 -10.18 -14.83
CA GLY A 174 4.41 -10.51 -13.74
C GLY A 174 4.83 -9.97 -12.37
N ILE A 175 6.13 -9.79 -12.14
CA ILE A 175 6.69 -9.15 -10.96
C ILE A 175 8.07 -8.58 -11.29
N TYR A 176 8.43 -7.45 -10.67
CA TYR A 176 9.80 -6.93 -10.62
C TYR A 176 10.42 -7.23 -9.24
N TYR A 177 10.03 -6.51 -8.20
CA TYR A 177 10.31 -6.89 -6.81
C TYR A 177 9.05 -7.34 -6.07
N LEU A 178 9.22 -8.35 -5.21
CA LEU A 178 8.30 -8.62 -4.11
C LEU A 178 8.78 -7.85 -2.88
N ARG A 179 7.97 -6.91 -2.41
CA ARG A 179 8.22 -6.15 -1.18
C ARG A 179 7.38 -6.73 -0.05
N THR A 180 8.02 -6.98 1.08
CA THR A 180 7.38 -7.54 2.28
C THR A 180 7.60 -6.60 3.46
N ARG A 181 6.82 -6.79 4.53
CA ARG A 181 7.03 -6.11 5.81
C ARG A 181 7.24 -7.16 6.90
N PRO A 182 8.13 -6.93 7.87
CA PRO A 182 8.26 -7.84 9.00
C PRO A 182 6.94 -7.90 9.79
N ALA A 183 6.63 -9.08 10.35
CA ALA A 183 5.40 -9.28 11.13
C ALA A 183 5.38 -8.49 12.45
N VAL A 184 6.57 -8.11 12.95
CA VAL A 184 6.75 -7.29 14.15
C VAL A 184 7.60 -6.09 13.76
N GLU A 185 7.05 -4.90 13.97
CA GLU A 185 7.76 -3.65 13.74
C GLU A 185 8.46 -3.19 15.02
N ALA A 186 9.64 -2.60 14.88
CA ALA A 186 10.34 -2.00 16.00
C ALA A 186 9.48 -0.85 16.57
N VAL A 187 9.27 -0.86 17.88
CA VAL A 187 8.56 0.22 18.57
C VAL A 187 9.29 1.54 18.29
N GLN A 188 8.63 2.45 17.57
CA GLN A 188 9.17 3.79 17.36
C GLN A 188 9.14 4.57 18.68
N PHE A 189 10.32 5.00 19.15
CA PHE A 189 10.50 5.66 20.45
C PHE A 189 10.19 7.17 20.47
N THR A 190 9.65 7.71 19.38
CA THR A 190 9.52 9.18 19.18
C THR A 190 8.21 9.78 19.66
N VAL A 191 7.22 8.98 20.04
CA VAL A 191 5.93 9.49 20.52
C VAL A 191 5.75 9.17 21.99
N ASN A 192 5.44 10.19 22.79
CA ASN A 192 5.06 10.05 24.19
C ASN A 192 3.78 9.20 24.26
N LYS A 193 3.92 7.87 24.36
CA LYS A 193 2.79 6.92 24.34
C LYS A 193 1.77 7.12 25.46
N LEU A 194 2.08 7.99 26.43
CA LEU A 194 1.21 8.34 27.54
C LEU A 194 -0.01 9.14 27.07
N THR A 195 0.16 10.12 26.17
CA THR A 195 -0.98 10.96 25.70
C THR A 195 -1.98 10.18 24.84
N LEU A 196 -1.55 9.15 24.11
CA LEU A 196 -2.44 8.33 23.27
C LEU A 196 -3.26 7.30 24.05
N ARG A 197 -2.83 6.91 25.26
CA ARG A 197 -3.57 5.95 26.11
C ARG A 197 -4.68 6.64 26.89
N ASP A 198 -4.44 7.87 27.34
CA ASP A 198 -5.37 8.59 28.20
C ASP A 198 -6.72 8.88 27.49
N GLU A 199 -6.69 9.12 26.17
CA GLU A 199 -7.91 9.35 25.36
C GLU A 199 -8.78 8.08 25.20
N GLN A 200 -8.18 6.89 25.19
CA GLN A 200 -8.92 5.62 25.08
C GLN A 200 -9.57 5.20 26.40
N THR A 201 -9.00 5.60 27.54
CA THR A 201 -9.58 5.41 28.87
C THR A 201 -10.70 6.42 29.16
N ALA A 202 -10.57 7.66 28.70
CA ALA A 202 -11.56 8.72 28.97
C ALA A 202 -12.94 8.45 28.34
N GLN A 203 -13.04 7.64 27.28
CA GLN A 203 -14.33 7.27 26.66
C GLN A 203 -15.06 6.09 27.32
N LYS A 204 -14.43 5.40 28.30
CA LYS A 204 -15.02 4.19 28.92
C LYS A 204 -15.61 4.40 30.32
N GLU A 205 -15.43 5.56 30.94
CA GLU A 205 -15.92 5.82 32.31
C GLU A 205 -17.13 6.75 32.31
N ASN A 206 -18.31 6.20 32.04
CA ASN A 206 -19.59 6.76 32.53
C ASN A 206 -20.17 5.79 33.57
N PRO A 207 -20.21 6.12 34.87
CA PRO A 207 -20.75 5.21 35.87
C PRO A 207 -22.27 5.25 35.90
N VAL A 208 -22.92 4.16 35.49
CA VAL A 208 -24.34 3.89 35.80
C VAL A 208 -24.43 3.44 37.25
N VAL A 209 -25.05 4.26 38.09
CA VAL A 209 -25.32 3.96 39.51
C VAL A 209 -26.63 3.19 39.65
N SER A 210 -26.60 2.05 40.36
CA SER A 210 -27.57 1.57 41.39
C SER A 210 -27.57 0.01 41.52
N PRO A 211 -28.15 -0.59 42.58
CA PRO A 211 -27.60 -0.69 43.93
C PRO A 211 -27.33 -2.15 44.39
N ARG A 212 -26.53 -2.26 45.47
CA ARG A 212 -26.07 -3.47 46.19
C ARG A 212 -27.12 -4.57 46.39
N ARG A 213 -26.68 -5.83 46.23
CA ARG A 213 -27.03 -6.96 47.12
C ARG A 213 -25.86 -7.93 47.28
N SER A 214 -25.62 -8.30 48.53
CA SER A 214 -24.63 -9.25 49.06
C SER A 214 -24.99 -10.71 48.78
N LEU A 215 -23.98 -11.60 48.81
CA LEU A 215 -23.92 -12.99 49.36
C LEU A 215 -22.76 -13.74 48.67
N THR A 216 -21.58 -13.84 49.29
CA THR A 216 -21.00 -14.99 50.05
C THR A 216 -20.56 -16.23 49.24
N ASN A 217 -19.26 -16.54 49.43
CA ASN A 217 -18.57 -17.84 49.49
C ASN A 217 -18.69 -18.85 48.33
N SER A 218 -17.53 -19.29 47.81
CA SER A 218 -16.95 -20.64 48.07
C SER A 218 -16.07 -21.15 46.91
N GLN A 219 -14.93 -21.75 47.30
CA GLN A 219 -14.16 -22.84 46.61
C GLN A 219 -13.32 -22.46 45.36
N LYS A 220 -11.98 -22.43 45.38
CA LYS A 220 -10.90 -23.44 45.62
C LYS A 220 -10.62 -24.43 44.46
N TYR A 221 -9.32 -24.45 44.07
CA TYR A 221 -8.49 -25.53 43.47
C TYR A 221 -8.72 -25.86 41.98
N ASN A 222 -7.75 -26.26 41.14
CA ASN A 222 -6.27 -26.38 41.14
C ASN A 222 -5.90 -26.58 39.64
N GLN A 223 -4.86 -25.94 39.08
CA GLN A 223 -3.50 -26.49 38.89
C GLN A 223 -3.40 -27.68 37.89
N ASN A 224 -2.73 -27.48 36.75
CA ASN A 224 -1.54 -28.24 36.32
C ASN A 224 -1.05 -27.86 34.90
N GLN A 225 0.25 -27.52 34.84
CA GLN A 225 1.14 -27.55 33.68
C GLN A 225 1.29 -28.97 33.13
N VAL A 226 1.65 -29.10 31.84
CA VAL A 226 2.84 -29.86 31.39
C VAL A 226 3.40 -29.18 30.14
N ASP A 227 4.72 -29.04 30.14
CA ASP A 227 5.62 -28.36 29.20
C ASP A 227 5.97 -29.16 27.92
N GLU A 228 6.76 -28.50 27.05
CA GLU A 228 7.78 -29.02 26.11
C GLU A 228 7.28 -29.65 24.78
N ASP A 229 7.89 -29.44 23.60
CA ASP A 229 9.21 -28.95 23.24
C ASP A 229 9.30 -28.58 21.73
N GLU A 230 10.48 -28.10 21.32
CA GLU A 230 11.06 -28.04 19.97
C GLU A 230 10.91 -26.74 19.15
N GLY A 231 11.83 -25.83 19.47
CA GLY A 231 12.29 -24.80 18.54
C GLY A 231 13.03 -25.40 17.35
N CYS A 232 12.70 -24.90 16.15
CA CYS A 232 13.51 -25.10 14.95
C CYS A 232 14.19 -23.77 14.60
N LEU A 233 15.42 -23.61 15.07
CA LEU A 233 16.40 -22.66 14.54
C LEU A 233 16.89 -23.17 13.19
N MET A 234 16.68 -22.39 12.12
CA MET A 234 17.62 -22.35 11.00
C MET A 234 17.70 -20.94 10.42
N CYS A 235 18.76 -20.24 10.80
CA CYS A 235 19.40 -19.23 9.96
C CYS A 235 20.08 -19.92 8.77
N SER A 236 20.14 -19.25 7.61
CA SER A 236 21.29 -19.11 6.69
C SER A 236 20.82 -18.99 5.23
N GLY A 237 21.25 -17.92 4.54
CA GLY A 237 21.15 -17.75 3.08
C GLY A 237 20.76 -16.35 2.67
#